data_AF-A0A1Z9WTJ2-F1
#
_entry.id   AF-A0A1Z9WTJ2-F1
#
_cell.length_a   1.000
_cell.length_b   1.000
_cell.length_c   1.000
_cell.angle_alpha   90.00
_cell.angle_beta   90.00
_cell.angle_gamma   90.00
#
_symmetry.space_group_name_H-M   'P 1'
#
loop_
_entity.id
_entity.type
_entity.pdbx_description
1 polymer ?
#
loop_
_entity_poly.entity_id
_entity_poly.type
_entity_poly.pdbx_seq_one_letter_code
_entity_poly.pdbx_strand_id
1 'polypeptide(L)'
;MVRFFLIILIGLNSFCLASSDYIKANQVIELRKSAMQGIWLRVKRLAPYIEFNESLDYGPEIAKQDAKEIKILLAKTKELWPQISNLSSKNLTNATPAIWVLPDYFKKLYNEAEKSSIMLEESLEDDNLEKLDEAMCSLGNACGTCHASFRRLLTSQLANEASAWSGKYIKNCNN
;
A
#
# COMPACT_ATOMS: atom_id res chain seq x y z
N MET A 1 -1.12 -55.88 9.27
CA MET A 1 -2.21 -54.89 9.13
C MET A 1 -2.12 -53.69 10.09
N VAL A 2 -1.28 -53.69 11.13
CA VAL A 2 -1.16 -52.55 12.07
C VAL A 2 -0.19 -51.45 11.60
N ARG A 3 0.79 -51.76 10.74
CA ARG A 3 1.78 -50.80 10.22
C ARG A 3 1.23 -49.77 9.22
N PHE A 4 0.13 -50.06 8.53
CA PHE A 4 -0.48 -49.14 7.55
C PHE A 4 -1.36 -48.06 8.21
N PHE A 5 -1.94 -48.33 9.37
CA PHE A 5 -2.80 -47.38 10.09
C PHE A 5 -2.03 -46.23 10.75
N LEU A 6 -0.78 -46.47 11.18
CA LEU A 6 0.08 -45.45 11.80
C LEU A 6 0.54 -44.37 10.80
N ILE A 7 0.69 -44.72 9.52
CA ILE A 7 1.10 -43.76 8.46
C ILE A 7 -0.05 -42.80 8.11
N ILE A 8 -1.30 -43.28 8.19
CA ILE A 8 -2.49 -42.48 7.88
C ILE A 8 -2.74 -41.40 8.96
N LEU A 9 -2.49 -41.69 10.24
CA LEU A 9 -2.69 -40.72 11.33
C LEU A 9 -1.66 -39.57 11.35
N ILE A 10 -0.43 -39.80 10.87
CA ILE A 10 0.61 -38.76 10.81
C ILE A 10 0.35 -37.79 9.64
N GLY A 11 -0.25 -38.26 8.55
CA GLY A 11 -0.62 -37.43 7.38
C GLY A 11 -1.74 -36.42 7.66
N LEU A 12 -2.74 -36.78 8.46
CA LEU A 12 -3.92 -35.93 8.73
C LEU A 12 -3.60 -34.65 9.53
N ASN A 13 -2.62 -34.70 10.44
CA ASN A 13 -2.24 -33.53 11.24
C ASN A 13 -1.56 -32.43 10.41
N SER A 14 -0.83 -32.80 9.35
CA SER A 14 -0.11 -31.83 8.50
C SER A 14 -1.04 -31.03 7.58
N PHE A 15 -2.17 -31.61 7.15
CA PHE A 15 -3.14 -30.93 6.28
C PHE A 15 -3.94 -29.83 7.01
N CYS A 16 -4.21 -30.01 8.31
CA CYS A 16 -4.99 -29.03 9.08
C CYS A 16 -4.21 -27.72 9.31
N LEU A 17 -2.90 -27.82 9.59
CA LEU A 17 -2.02 -26.65 9.81
C LEU A 17 -1.81 -25.83 8.53
N ALA A 18 -1.57 -26.48 7.39
CA ALA A 18 -1.38 -25.79 6.10
C ALA A 18 -2.63 -25.02 5.65
N SER A 19 -3.83 -25.52 5.96
CA SER A 19 -5.09 -24.81 5.72
C SER A 19 -5.20 -23.53 6.56
N SER A 20 -4.80 -23.59 7.83
CA SER A 20 -4.82 -22.43 8.74
C SER A 20 -3.89 -21.31 8.28
N ASP A 21 -2.65 -21.64 7.90
CA ASP A 21 -1.67 -20.65 7.45
C ASP A 21 -2.07 -20.01 6.12
N TYR A 22 -2.67 -20.78 5.21
CA TYR A 22 -3.22 -20.24 3.96
C TYR A 22 -4.34 -19.23 4.23
N ILE A 23 -5.28 -19.56 5.13
CA ILE A 23 -6.38 -18.65 5.48
C ILE A 23 -5.84 -17.34 6.07
N LYS A 24 -4.90 -17.43 7.03
CA LYS A 24 -4.26 -16.27 7.65
C LYS A 24 -3.49 -15.44 6.63
N ALA A 25 -2.73 -16.09 5.75
CA ALA A 25 -2.00 -15.42 4.68
C ALA A 25 -2.95 -14.66 3.74
N ASN A 26 -4.04 -15.30 3.33
CA ASN A 26 -5.04 -14.67 2.46
C ASN A 26 -5.73 -13.48 3.16
N GLN A 27 -6.10 -13.62 4.43
CA GLN A 27 -6.67 -12.52 5.21
C GLN A 27 -5.73 -11.30 5.28
N VAL A 28 -4.44 -11.52 5.55
CA VAL A 28 -3.45 -10.43 5.61
C VAL A 28 -3.24 -9.79 4.22
N ILE A 29 -3.21 -10.61 3.16
CA ILE A 29 -3.10 -10.13 1.77
C ILE A 29 -4.29 -9.25 1.39
N GLU A 30 -5.51 -9.70 1.68
CA GLU A 30 -6.71 -8.93 1.37
C GLU A 30 -6.78 -7.67 2.23
N LEU A 31 -6.42 -7.74 3.52
CA LEU A 31 -6.38 -6.56 4.39
C LEU A 31 -5.44 -5.47 3.85
N ARG A 32 -4.20 -5.81 3.47
CA ARG A 32 -3.28 -4.81 2.90
C ARG A 32 -3.74 -4.30 1.54
N LYS A 33 -4.34 -5.13 0.69
CA LYS A 33 -4.92 -4.69 -0.60
C LYS A 33 -6.05 -3.68 -0.38
N SER A 34 -7.00 -3.99 0.50
CA SER A 34 -8.12 -3.10 0.82
C SER A 34 -7.64 -1.77 1.38
N ALA A 35 -6.64 -1.79 2.27
CA ALA A 35 -6.07 -0.58 2.83
C ALA A 35 -5.32 0.26 1.77
N MET A 36 -4.52 -0.37 0.90
CA MET A 36 -3.84 0.32 -0.22
C MET A 36 -4.85 0.93 -1.21
N GLN A 37 -5.96 0.24 -1.49
CA GLN A 37 -7.03 0.80 -2.29
C GLN A 37 -7.72 1.98 -1.58
N GLY A 38 -7.89 1.89 -0.26
CA GLY A 38 -8.39 2.99 0.56
C GLY A 38 -7.49 4.22 0.48
N ILE A 39 -6.17 4.04 0.55
CA ILE A 39 -5.19 5.11 0.37
C ILE A 39 -5.33 5.73 -1.03
N TRP A 40 -5.37 4.90 -2.07
CA TRP A 40 -5.50 5.38 -3.46
C TRP A 40 -6.76 6.22 -3.69
N LEU A 41 -7.90 5.81 -3.15
CA LEU A 41 -9.15 6.56 -3.28
C LEU A 41 -9.05 7.97 -2.68
N ARG A 42 -8.30 8.14 -1.59
CA ARG A 42 -8.07 9.44 -0.93
C ARG A 42 -7.10 10.30 -1.72
N VAL A 43 -5.98 9.74 -2.14
CA VAL A 43 -5.01 10.41 -3.03
C VAL A 43 -5.70 10.92 -4.29
N LYS A 44 -6.57 10.11 -4.90
CA LYS A 44 -7.32 10.48 -6.10
C LYS A 44 -8.27 11.67 -5.87
N ARG A 45 -8.84 11.82 -4.67
CA ARG A 45 -9.70 12.97 -4.34
C ARG A 45 -8.89 14.23 -3.98
N LEU A 46 -7.75 14.07 -3.30
CA LEU A 46 -6.84 15.17 -2.96
C LEU A 46 -6.19 15.79 -4.21
N ALA A 47 -5.84 14.99 -5.21
CA ALA A 47 -5.16 15.48 -6.41
C ALA A 47 -5.90 16.66 -7.11
N PRO A 48 -7.18 16.56 -7.50
CA PRO A 48 -7.89 17.68 -8.13
C PRO A 48 -8.17 18.85 -7.17
N TYR A 49 -8.30 18.59 -5.86
CA TYR A 49 -8.44 19.66 -4.86
C TYR A 49 -7.23 20.60 -4.88
N ILE A 50 -6.05 20.02 -5.02
CA ILE A 50 -4.79 20.77 -5.09
C ILE A 50 -4.62 21.46 -6.44
N GLU A 51 -4.93 20.76 -7.54
CA GLU A 51 -4.71 21.29 -8.88
C GLU A 51 -5.62 22.48 -9.22
N PHE A 52 -6.87 22.44 -8.76
CA PHE A 52 -7.90 23.40 -9.18
C PHE A 52 -8.43 24.26 -8.04
N ASN A 53 -8.14 23.94 -6.76
CA ASN A 53 -8.80 24.54 -5.59
C ASN A 53 -10.34 24.58 -5.71
N GLU A 54 -10.89 23.69 -6.54
CA GLU A 54 -12.30 23.70 -6.92
C GLU A 54 -12.86 22.28 -6.87
N SER A 55 -13.70 22.06 -5.86
CA SER A 55 -14.70 21.01 -5.81
C SER A 55 -15.74 21.45 -4.79
N LEU A 56 -16.94 21.80 -5.25
CA LEU A 56 -18.02 22.32 -4.41
C LEU A 56 -18.38 21.37 -3.23
N ASP A 57 -18.13 20.06 -3.40
CA ASP A 57 -18.40 19.02 -2.40
C ASP A 57 -17.14 18.51 -1.67
N TYR A 58 -15.93 18.72 -2.21
CA TYR A 58 -14.66 18.28 -1.61
C TYR A 58 -13.95 19.50 -1.01
N GLY A 59 -14.48 19.95 0.11
CA GLY A 59 -13.95 21.08 0.87
C GLY A 59 -12.75 20.74 1.76
N PRO A 60 -12.18 21.75 2.43
CA PRO A 60 -10.97 21.62 3.25
C PRO A 60 -11.09 20.57 4.35
N GLU A 61 -12.27 20.42 4.98
CA GLU A 61 -12.49 19.42 6.04
C GLU A 61 -12.37 17.98 5.52
N ILE A 62 -12.84 17.71 4.31
CA ILE A 62 -12.74 16.37 3.71
C ILE A 62 -11.29 16.11 3.28
N ALA A 63 -10.58 17.13 2.79
CA ALA A 63 -9.16 17.02 2.47
C ALA A 63 -8.33 16.69 3.73
N LYS A 64 -8.55 17.40 4.83
CA LYS A 64 -7.92 17.14 6.14
C LYS A 64 -8.20 15.70 6.61
N GLN A 65 -9.46 15.26 6.55
CA GLN A 65 -9.83 13.91 6.92
C GLN A 65 -9.15 12.85 6.03
N ASP A 66 -9.08 13.07 4.72
CA ASP A 66 -8.45 12.15 3.78
C ASP A 66 -6.95 12.01 4.04
N ALA A 67 -6.25 13.12 4.29
CA ALA A 67 -4.83 13.11 4.64
C ALA A 67 -4.55 12.33 5.93
N LYS A 68 -5.34 12.59 6.98
CA LYS A 68 -5.28 11.86 8.24
C LYS A 68 -5.51 10.36 8.05
N GLU A 69 -6.48 9.99 7.23
CA GLU A 69 -6.80 8.58 6.96
C GLU A 69 -5.72 7.88 6.13
N ILE A 70 -5.07 8.57 5.18
CA ILE A 70 -3.88 8.04 4.47
C ILE A 70 -2.79 7.67 5.48
N LYS A 71 -2.44 8.61 6.39
CA LYS A 71 -1.46 8.38 7.46
C LYS A 71 -1.83 7.16 8.32
N ILE A 72 -3.08 7.07 8.76
CA ILE A 72 -3.56 5.95 9.58
C ILE A 72 -3.47 4.62 8.83
N LEU A 73 -3.86 4.58 7.56
CA LEU A 73 -3.83 3.35 6.76
C LEU A 73 -2.39 2.87 6.49
N LEU A 74 -1.45 3.79 6.25
CA LEU A 74 -0.03 3.45 6.14
C LEU A 74 0.47 2.85 7.47
N ALA A 75 0.28 3.55 8.59
CA ALA A 75 0.71 3.04 9.90
C ALA A 75 0.13 1.65 10.21
N LYS A 76 -1.15 1.40 9.89
CA LYS A 76 -1.80 0.09 10.12
C LYS A 76 -1.32 -1.03 9.21
N THR A 77 -0.79 -0.71 8.04
CA THR A 77 -0.37 -1.74 7.05
C THR A 77 1.12 -2.02 7.06
N LYS A 78 1.91 -1.24 7.81
CA LYS A 78 3.35 -1.39 7.96
C LYS A 78 3.80 -2.81 8.34
N GLU A 79 3.04 -3.49 9.20
CA GLU A 79 3.39 -4.82 9.72
C GLU A 79 2.65 -5.97 9.01
N LEU A 80 1.92 -5.70 7.91
CA LEU A 80 1.15 -6.70 7.16
C LEU A 80 1.97 -7.48 6.11
N TRP A 81 3.22 -7.80 6.46
CA TRP A 81 4.17 -8.49 5.59
C TRP A 81 4.77 -9.78 6.20
N PRO A 82 3.98 -10.62 6.92
CA PRO A 82 4.52 -11.86 7.48
C PRO A 82 4.95 -12.82 6.38
N GLN A 83 5.91 -13.71 6.68
CA GLN A 83 6.46 -14.67 5.70
C GLN A 83 5.39 -15.56 5.05
N ILE A 84 4.34 -15.93 5.81
CA ILE A 84 3.21 -16.73 5.30
C ILE A 84 2.48 -16.04 4.13
N SER A 85 2.59 -14.71 4.01
CA SER A 85 1.96 -13.92 2.95
C SER A 85 2.82 -13.80 1.67
N ASN A 86 3.99 -14.43 1.62
CA ASN A 86 4.82 -14.57 0.42
C ASN A 86 4.25 -15.61 -0.54
N LEU A 87 3.12 -15.27 -1.16
CA LEU A 87 2.37 -16.14 -2.08
C LEU A 87 2.36 -15.61 -3.51
N SER A 88 3.42 -14.89 -3.89
CA SER A 88 3.61 -14.31 -5.22
C SER A 88 3.59 -15.36 -6.34
N SER A 89 4.27 -16.50 -6.13
CA SER A 89 4.31 -17.63 -7.06
C SER A 89 2.95 -18.29 -7.31
N LYS A 90 1.98 -18.08 -6.41
CA LYS A 90 0.60 -18.57 -6.54
C LYS A 90 -0.34 -17.56 -7.21
N ASN A 91 0.19 -16.41 -7.68
CA ASN A 91 -0.58 -15.30 -8.26
C ASN A 91 -1.67 -14.72 -7.32
N LEU A 92 -1.56 -14.91 -6.01
CA LEU A 92 -2.53 -14.40 -5.02
C LEU A 92 -2.25 -12.95 -4.61
N THR A 93 -1.06 -12.44 -4.91
CA THR A 93 -0.64 -11.07 -4.61
C THR A 93 0.30 -10.56 -5.70
N ASN A 94 0.27 -9.24 -5.94
CA ASN A 94 1.25 -8.57 -6.80
C ASN A 94 2.53 -8.17 -6.04
N ALA A 95 2.58 -8.38 -4.71
CA ALA A 95 3.82 -8.26 -3.96
C ALA A 95 4.85 -9.27 -4.48
N THR A 96 6.04 -8.80 -4.84
CA THR A 96 7.14 -9.65 -5.32
C THR A 96 7.88 -10.31 -4.15
N PRO A 97 8.57 -11.44 -4.34
CA PRO A 97 9.41 -12.06 -3.31
C PRO A 97 10.45 -11.12 -2.69
N ALA A 98 10.86 -10.08 -3.41
CA ALA A 98 11.89 -9.14 -2.99
C ALA A 98 11.58 -8.43 -1.67
N ILE A 99 10.30 -8.26 -1.30
CA ILE A 99 9.90 -7.69 0.00
C ILE A 99 10.48 -8.49 1.16
N TRP A 100 10.47 -9.83 1.07
CA TRP A 100 10.96 -10.71 2.12
C TRP A 100 12.46 -10.99 2.02
N VAL A 101 13.06 -10.80 0.83
CA VAL A 101 14.50 -10.94 0.62
C VAL A 101 15.26 -9.68 1.06
N LEU A 102 14.66 -8.50 0.89
CA LEU A 102 15.25 -7.19 1.18
C LEU A 102 14.37 -6.40 2.17
N PRO A 103 14.11 -6.94 3.39
CA PRO A 103 13.14 -6.35 4.31
C PRO A 103 13.53 -4.92 4.76
N ASP A 104 14.82 -4.65 4.94
CA ASP A 104 15.29 -3.33 5.35
C ASP A 104 15.11 -2.28 4.25
N TYR A 105 15.32 -2.66 2.99
CA TYR A 105 15.10 -1.75 1.87
C TYR A 105 13.61 -1.50 1.64
N PHE A 106 12.78 -2.54 1.75
CA PHE A 106 11.33 -2.40 1.75
C PHE A 106 10.86 -1.46 2.87
N LYS A 107 11.31 -1.67 4.10
CA LYS A 107 10.99 -0.83 5.26
C LYS A 107 11.44 0.61 5.05
N LYS A 108 12.64 0.83 4.48
CA LYS A 108 13.13 2.18 4.13
C LYS A 108 12.14 2.87 3.18
N LEU A 109 11.82 2.27 2.05
CA LEU A 109 10.90 2.88 1.08
C LEU A 109 9.49 3.08 1.64
N TYR A 110 9.01 2.14 2.46
CA TYR A 110 7.72 2.26 3.14
C TYR A 110 7.69 3.45 4.11
N ASN A 111 8.75 3.62 4.91
CA ASN A 111 8.87 4.73 5.86
C ASN A 111 8.87 6.10 5.15
N GLU A 112 9.39 6.20 3.92
CA GLU A 112 9.29 7.45 3.15
C GLU A 112 7.84 7.80 2.82
N ALA A 113 6.99 6.81 2.50
CA ALA A 113 5.56 7.05 2.31
C ALA A 113 4.86 7.48 3.60
N GLU A 114 5.22 6.89 4.74
CA GLU A 114 4.71 7.31 6.05
C GLU A 114 5.11 8.76 6.39
N LYS A 115 6.37 9.14 6.19
CA LYS A 115 6.83 10.52 6.40
C LYS A 115 6.09 11.50 5.51
N SER A 116 5.98 11.21 4.21
CA SER A 116 5.26 12.07 3.27
C SER A 116 3.78 12.21 3.64
N SER A 117 3.16 11.16 4.20
CA SER A 117 1.77 11.25 4.67
C SER A 117 1.58 12.14 5.92
N ILE A 118 2.61 12.24 6.77
CA ILE A 118 2.61 13.16 7.91
C ILE A 118 2.73 14.60 7.40
N MET A 119 3.68 14.86 6.50
CA MET A 119 3.84 16.18 5.86
C MET A 119 2.55 16.64 5.17
N LEU A 120 1.84 15.71 4.52
CA LEU A 120 0.58 15.97 3.85
C LEU A 120 -0.50 16.43 4.84
N GLU A 121 -0.69 15.71 5.94
CA GLU A 121 -1.65 16.10 6.98
C GLU A 121 -1.28 17.45 7.60
N GLU A 122 -0.01 17.65 7.98
CA GLU A 122 0.47 18.91 8.56
C GLU A 122 0.26 20.10 7.63
N SER A 123 0.52 19.94 6.32
CA SER A 123 0.33 21.01 5.33
C SER A 123 -1.13 21.46 5.18
N LEU A 124 -2.08 20.53 5.34
CA LEU A 124 -3.51 20.84 5.32
C LEU A 124 -3.95 21.49 6.62
N GLU A 125 -3.47 21.02 7.78
CA GLU A 125 -3.77 21.64 9.08
C GLU A 125 -3.24 23.09 9.18
N ASP A 126 -2.08 23.35 8.58
CA ASP A 126 -1.46 24.68 8.51
C ASP A 126 -2.07 25.58 7.41
N ASP A 127 -3.04 25.08 6.62
CA ASP A 127 -3.58 25.71 5.41
C ASP A 127 -2.48 26.23 4.45
N ASN A 128 -1.37 25.48 4.32
CA ASN A 128 -0.19 25.87 3.55
C ASN A 128 -0.16 25.15 2.19
N LEU A 129 -0.67 25.81 1.15
CA LEU A 129 -0.80 25.25 -0.20
C LEU A 129 0.55 24.88 -0.85
N GLU A 130 1.62 25.63 -0.60
CA GLU A 130 2.95 25.33 -1.14
C GLU A 130 3.50 24.02 -0.54
N LYS A 131 3.41 23.89 0.79
CA LYS A 131 3.78 22.64 1.47
C LYS A 131 2.89 21.46 1.07
N LEU A 132 1.62 21.73 0.76
CA LEU A 132 0.67 20.71 0.33
C LEU A 132 1.07 20.12 -1.03
N ASP A 133 1.46 20.96 -1.99
CA ASP A 133 2.02 20.54 -3.27
C ASP A 133 3.26 19.66 -3.09
N GLU A 134 4.22 20.12 -2.27
CA GLU A 134 5.46 19.39 -1.97
C GLU A 134 5.19 18.04 -1.28
N ALA A 135 4.26 18.01 -0.32
CA ALA A 135 3.92 16.80 0.42
C ALA A 135 3.26 15.76 -0.48
N MET A 136 2.36 16.18 -1.39
CA MET A 136 1.76 15.27 -2.36
C MET A 136 2.76 14.76 -3.38
N CYS A 137 3.71 15.59 -3.82
CA CYS A 137 4.80 15.15 -4.69
C CYS A 137 5.66 14.10 -4.00
N SER A 138 6.06 14.38 -2.76
CA SER A 138 6.83 13.46 -1.92
C SER A 138 6.09 12.15 -1.69
N LEU A 139 4.77 12.18 -1.49
CA LEU A 139 3.95 10.98 -1.32
C LEU A 139 3.85 10.17 -2.62
N GLY A 140 3.65 10.83 -3.76
CA GLY A 140 3.63 10.21 -5.09
C GLY A 140 4.94 9.49 -5.40
N ASN A 141 6.07 10.16 -5.19
CA ASN A 141 7.41 9.60 -5.40
C ASN A 141 7.70 8.41 -4.48
N ALA A 142 7.31 8.48 -3.20
CA ALA A 142 7.47 7.37 -2.27
C ALA A 142 6.63 6.16 -2.69
N CYS A 143 5.36 6.37 -3.07
CA CYS A 143 4.48 5.32 -3.59
C CYS A 143 5.06 4.68 -4.85
N GLY A 144 5.51 5.50 -5.81
CA GLY A 144 6.06 5.05 -7.09
C GLY A 144 7.35 4.25 -6.93
N THR A 145 8.29 4.75 -6.13
CA THR A 145 9.58 4.09 -5.89
C THR A 145 9.41 2.74 -5.20
N CYS A 146 8.53 2.66 -4.19
CA CYS A 146 8.23 1.40 -3.51
C CYS A 146 7.58 0.39 -4.46
N HIS A 147 6.58 0.81 -5.24
CA HIS A 147 5.92 -0.09 -6.18
C HIS A 147 6.84 -0.55 -7.30
N ALA A 148 7.65 0.33 -7.89
CA ALA A 148 8.63 -0.04 -8.92
C ALA A 148 9.63 -1.10 -8.42
N SER A 149 9.97 -1.06 -7.13
CA SER A 149 10.91 -2.00 -6.51
C SER A 149 10.25 -3.33 -6.13
N PHE A 150 8.98 -3.33 -5.72
CA PHE A 150 8.39 -4.44 -4.97
C PHE A 150 7.04 -4.96 -5.45
N ARG A 151 6.38 -4.30 -6.41
CA ARG A 151 5.05 -4.66 -6.91
C ARG A 151 5.12 -5.01 -8.39
N ARG A 152 4.57 -6.18 -8.76
CA ARG A 152 4.37 -6.55 -10.16
C ARG A 152 3.33 -5.60 -10.79
N LEU A 153 3.73 -4.94 -11.87
CA LEU A 153 2.82 -4.22 -12.76
C LEU A 153 2.00 -5.20 -13.59
N LEU A 154 0.67 -5.10 -13.48
CA LEU A 154 -0.23 -5.74 -14.43
C LEU A 154 -0.49 -4.78 -15.59
N THR A 155 -0.60 -5.30 -16.81
CA THR A 155 -0.88 -4.49 -18.01
C THR A 155 -2.18 -3.69 -17.87
N SER A 156 -3.20 -4.25 -17.20
CA SER A 156 -4.45 -3.57 -16.87
C SER A 156 -4.29 -2.42 -15.87
N GLN A 157 -3.18 -2.38 -15.15
CA GLN A 157 -2.90 -1.39 -14.11
C GLN A 157 -1.89 -0.32 -14.57
N LEU A 158 -1.27 -0.50 -15.74
CA LEU A 158 -0.23 0.40 -16.28
C LEU A 158 -0.68 1.86 -16.35
N ALA A 159 -1.88 2.13 -16.86
CA ALA A 159 -2.36 3.51 -17.03
C ALA A 159 -2.53 4.24 -15.68
N ASN A 160 -3.02 3.55 -14.66
CA ASN A 160 -3.25 4.11 -13.32
C ASN A 160 -1.96 4.16 -12.50
N GLU A 161 -1.11 3.14 -12.57
CA GLU A 161 0.13 3.08 -11.83
C GLU A 161 1.18 4.04 -12.42
N ALA A 162 1.33 4.12 -13.75
CA ALA A 162 2.30 5.03 -14.37
C ALA A 162 1.94 6.51 -14.17
N SER A 163 0.65 6.86 -14.18
CA SER A 163 0.20 8.22 -13.86
C SER A 163 0.30 8.53 -12.36
N ALA A 164 0.06 7.55 -11.49
CA ALA A 164 0.18 7.71 -10.04
C ALA A 164 1.62 7.80 -9.51
N TRP A 165 2.57 7.18 -10.19
CA TRP A 165 3.98 7.13 -9.74
C TRP A 165 4.80 8.35 -10.15
N SER A 166 4.34 9.10 -11.15
CA SER A 166 5.12 10.18 -11.74
C SER A 166 4.86 11.54 -11.10
N GLY A 167 3.95 11.63 -10.12
CA GLY A 167 3.50 12.93 -9.59
C GLY A 167 2.88 13.82 -10.66
N LYS A 168 2.47 13.26 -11.82
CA LYS A 168 2.11 14.00 -13.03
C LYS A 168 0.89 14.90 -12.88
N TYR A 169 0.08 14.66 -11.86
CA TYR A 169 -1.06 15.50 -11.46
C TYR A 169 -0.66 16.69 -10.56
N ILE A 170 0.64 16.88 -10.28
CA ILE A 170 1.15 17.97 -9.44
C ILE A 170 2.01 18.87 -10.30
N LYS A 171 1.59 20.13 -10.42
CA LYS A 171 2.10 21.10 -11.41
C LYS A 171 3.61 21.35 -11.32
N ASN A 172 4.23 21.04 -10.16
CA ASN A 172 5.64 21.30 -9.86
C ASN A 172 6.41 20.07 -9.33
N CYS A 173 5.90 18.85 -9.49
CA CYS A 173 6.63 17.66 -9.08
C CYS A 173 7.70 17.29 -10.12
N ASN A 174 8.82 18.03 -10.11
CA ASN A 174 9.98 17.74 -10.93
C ASN A 174 11.02 16.96 -10.11
N ASN A 175 11.44 15.81 -10.64
CA ASN A 175 12.57 15.03 -10.14
C ASN A 175 13.88 15.81 -10.20
#